data_AF-A0A7C1WHA7-F1
#
_entry.id   AF-A0A7C1WHA7-F1
#
_cell.length_a   1.000
_cell.length_b   1.000
_cell.length_c   1.000
_cell.angle_alpha   90.00
_cell.angle_beta   90.00
_cell.angle_gamma   90.00
#
_symmetry.space_group_name_H-M   'P 1'
#
loop_
_entity.id
_entity.type
_entity.pdbx_description
1 polymer ?
#
loop_
_entity_poly.entity_id
_entity_poly.type
_entity_poly.pdbx_seq_one_letter_code
_entity_poly.pdbx_strand_id
1 'polypeptide(L)'
;MNIILRVWFISFILFFSTVPYSMVSSAKGVANWTVMYYICGDSNIKDYVESLLENLSHIGSTKDFNLIIFVDRYGEDDFHIYYIGKKGAFIEISTSLGWPSEIDTGDPDILKIFCAQMMRLYPAKYYALIPYASGGTGWQRFCLPDRHPKTRGVSLPDLSNTLEFIFNRTHHKIDLMFGSCGTGVIELAYEVAPYVNYLVLTQDCLSREHLVERFYQATWDVRNNSNLTPEEFGKRAVIHLKPECFYYQESYYNKTLPNWIKILNNSTFKGLHTVLFYDSTAVINTSRVNKLVSKIDQLAYYLLDHI
;
A
#
# COMPACT_ATOMS: atom_id res chain seq x y z
N MET A 1 -44.62 24.76 20.24
CA MET A 1 -43.14 24.79 20.36
C MET A 1 -42.60 23.63 19.54
N ASN A 2 -42.45 23.82 18.23
CA ASN A 2 -41.96 22.79 17.30
C ASN A 2 -40.72 23.34 16.60
N ILE A 3 -39.58 22.76 16.93
CA ILE A 3 -38.27 23.09 16.37
C ILE A 3 -38.20 22.45 14.98
N ILE A 4 -38.11 23.29 13.95
CA ILE A 4 -37.84 22.86 12.58
C ILE A 4 -36.34 22.56 12.48
N LEU A 5 -35.97 21.27 12.43
CA LEU A 5 -34.65 20.80 12.05
C LEU A 5 -34.43 21.09 10.56
N ARG A 6 -33.65 22.13 10.24
CA ARG A 6 -33.13 22.36 8.88
C ARG A 6 -31.94 21.43 8.65
N VAL A 7 -32.16 20.38 7.87
CA VAL A 7 -31.08 19.56 7.29
C VAL A 7 -30.45 20.36 6.16
N TRP A 8 -29.20 20.79 6.34
CA TRP A 8 -28.40 21.37 5.26
C TRP A 8 -27.77 20.23 4.44
N PHE A 9 -28.35 19.95 3.27
CA PHE A 9 -27.65 19.20 2.22
C PHE A 9 -26.64 20.14 1.56
N ILE A 10 -25.37 20.05 1.97
CA ILE A 10 -24.28 20.64 1.18
C ILE A 10 -24.00 19.67 0.03
N SER A 11 -24.53 19.99 -1.16
CA SER A 11 -24.18 19.32 -2.39
C SER A 11 -22.79 19.78 -2.80
N PHE A 12 -21.78 18.91 -2.66
CA PHE A 12 -20.43 19.15 -3.16
C PHE A 12 -20.46 19.05 -4.68
N ILE A 13 -20.72 20.17 -5.35
CA ILE A 13 -20.50 20.30 -6.78
C ILE A 13 -18.98 20.39 -6.94
N LEU A 14 -18.35 19.28 -7.35
CA LEU A 14 -17.00 19.31 -7.90
C LEU A 14 -17.04 20.16 -9.18
N PHE A 15 -16.80 21.46 -9.02
CA PHE A 15 -16.46 22.31 -10.14
C PHE A 15 -15.12 21.81 -10.67
N PHE A 16 -15.17 20.92 -11.66
CA PHE A 16 -14.08 20.75 -12.61
C PHE A 16 -13.93 22.07 -13.34
N SER A 17 -13.20 23.00 -12.71
CA SER A 17 -12.70 24.17 -13.41
C SER A 17 -11.90 23.63 -14.59
N THR A 18 -12.39 23.91 -15.79
CA THR A 18 -11.65 23.72 -17.04
C THR A 18 -10.53 24.75 -17.06
N VAL A 19 -9.60 24.67 -16.12
CA VAL A 19 -8.31 25.31 -16.27
C VAL A 19 -7.66 24.56 -17.43
N PRO A 20 -7.30 25.23 -18.54
CA PRO A 20 -6.52 24.58 -19.56
C PRO A 20 -5.27 24.05 -18.86
N TYR A 21 -5.19 22.72 -18.79
CA TYR A 21 -4.14 21.92 -18.19
C TYR A 21 -2.87 22.16 -19.00
N SER A 22 -2.32 23.34 -18.79
CA SER A 22 -1.15 23.85 -19.47
C SER A 22 -0.06 22.90 -19.09
N MET A 23 0.37 22.15 -20.11
CA MET A 23 1.42 21.16 -20.10
C MET A 23 2.53 21.60 -19.14
N VAL A 24 2.52 21.07 -17.91
CA VAL A 24 3.73 20.93 -17.12
C VAL A 24 4.55 19.94 -17.92
N SER A 25 5.30 20.48 -18.88
CA SER A 25 6.32 19.77 -19.62
C SER A 25 7.25 19.18 -18.57
N SER A 26 7.28 17.85 -18.48
CA SER A 26 8.24 17.13 -17.66
C SER A 26 9.63 17.46 -18.21
N ALA A 27 10.24 18.53 -17.69
CA ALA A 27 11.64 18.83 -17.92
C ALA A 27 12.57 17.78 -17.27
N LYS A 28 12.00 16.80 -16.53
CA LYS A 28 12.70 15.60 -16.08
C LYS A 28 12.62 14.52 -17.16
N GLY A 29 13.77 13.97 -17.54
CA GLY A 29 13.85 12.78 -18.37
C GLY A 29 13.16 11.58 -17.71
N VAL A 30 12.97 10.50 -18.49
CA VAL A 30 12.36 9.26 -18.00
C VAL A 30 13.33 8.55 -17.06
N ALA A 31 12.92 8.33 -15.82
CA ALA A 31 13.69 7.58 -14.82
C ALA A 31 13.60 6.06 -15.07
N ASN A 32 14.44 5.26 -14.41
CA ASN A 32 14.25 3.81 -14.43
C ASN A 32 13.07 3.40 -13.54
N TRP A 33 12.94 4.01 -12.35
CA TRP A 33 11.87 3.70 -11.40
C TRP A 33 11.18 4.97 -10.90
N THR A 34 9.86 4.89 -10.75
CA THR A 34 9.08 5.78 -9.88
C THR A 34 8.42 4.90 -8.82
N VAL A 35 8.80 5.12 -7.55
CA VAL A 35 8.25 4.41 -6.39
C VAL A 35 7.31 5.35 -5.66
N MET A 36 6.04 4.94 -5.54
CA MET A 36 4.95 5.72 -4.96
C MET A 36 4.49 5.07 -3.67
N TYR A 37 4.68 5.75 -2.55
CA TYR A 37 4.10 5.36 -1.27
C TYR A 37 2.74 6.01 -1.11
N TYR A 38 1.75 5.23 -0.65
CA TYR A 38 0.40 5.69 -0.31
C TYR A 38 0.13 5.34 1.15
N ILE A 39 0.42 6.27 2.05
CA ILE A 39 0.40 6.08 3.50
C ILE A 39 -0.95 6.56 4.07
N CYS A 40 -1.75 5.62 4.56
CA CYS A 40 -3.02 5.83 5.27
C CYS A 40 -2.75 5.88 6.78
N GLY A 41 -2.19 7.00 7.24
CA GLY A 41 -1.67 7.16 8.60
C GLY A 41 -2.73 7.49 9.66
N ASP A 42 -3.90 8.02 9.29
CA ASP A 42 -5.01 8.28 10.23
C ASP A 42 -5.71 6.99 10.67
N SER A 43 -4.96 6.12 11.35
CA SER A 43 -5.42 4.80 11.76
C SER A 43 -4.62 4.27 12.95
N ASN A 44 -4.80 2.98 13.29
CA ASN A 44 -4.07 2.34 14.38
C ASN A 44 -2.56 2.16 14.12
N ILE A 45 -2.06 2.49 12.92
CA ILE A 45 -0.62 2.47 12.58
C ILE A 45 0.06 3.83 12.72
N LYS A 46 -0.65 4.87 13.20
CA LYS A 46 -0.15 6.24 13.35
C LYS A 46 1.21 6.36 14.03
N ASP A 47 1.46 5.51 15.03
CA ASP A 47 2.69 5.57 15.84
C ASP A 47 3.94 5.10 15.05
N TYR A 48 3.76 4.48 13.88
CA TYR A 48 4.85 4.00 13.01
C TYR A 48 5.06 4.88 11.77
N VAL A 49 4.14 5.79 11.47
CA VAL A 49 4.18 6.62 10.25
C VAL A 49 5.44 7.49 10.23
N GLU A 50 5.75 8.17 11.33
CA GLU A 50 6.93 9.04 11.40
C GLU A 50 8.25 8.26 11.27
N SER A 51 8.33 7.07 11.87
CA SER A 51 9.51 6.21 11.72
C SER A 51 9.69 5.75 10.27
N LEU A 52 8.61 5.41 9.56
CA LEU A 52 8.68 5.09 8.15
C LEU A 52 9.12 6.31 7.32
N LEU A 53 8.55 7.49 7.56
CA LEU A 53 8.93 8.72 6.86
C LEU A 53 10.40 9.09 7.06
N GLU A 54 10.92 8.97 8.29
CA GLU A 54 12.33 9.18 8.59
C GLU A 54 13.22 8.24 7.75
N ASN A 55 12.92 6.93 7.73
CA ASN A 55 13.65 5.95 6.92
C ASN A 55 13.55 6.24 5.41
N LEU A 56 12.38 6.63 4.90
CA LEU A 56 12.20 7.00 3.49
C LEU A 56 12.96 8.28 3.12
N SER A 57 13.10 9.22 4.06
CA SER A 57 13.88 10.44 3.85
C SER A 57 15.36 10.14 3.55
N HIS A 58 15.91 9.07 4.14
CA HIS A 58 17.31 8.68 3.90
C HIS A 58 17.56 8.12 2.50
N ILE A 59 16.52 7.63 1.80
CA ILE A 59 16.64 7.06 0.45
C ILE A 59 16.86 8.17 -0.60
N GLY A 60 15.91 9.11 -0.66
CA GLY A 60 15.90 10.23 -1.60
C GLY A 60 15.83 9.86 -3.09
N SER A 61 15.38 10.81 -3.92
CA SER A 61 15.34 10.64 -5.38
C SER A 61 16.70 10.88 -6.05
N THR A 62 16.89 10.31 -7.23
CA THR A 62 18.04 10.57 -8.11
C THR A 62 17.55 10.99 -9.51
N LYS A 63 18.43 11.05 -10.51
CA LYS A 63 18.02 11.27 -11.90
C LYS A 63 17.32 10.05 -12.53
N ASP A 64 17.62 8.85 -12.03
CA ASP A 64 17.12 7.59 -12.60
C ASP A 64 16.13 6.90 -11.64
N PHE A 65 15.75 7.55 -10.55
CA PHE A 65 14.85 7.01 -9.51
C PHE A 65 14.04 8.15 -8.87
N ASN A 66 12.72 8.08 -8.93
CA ASN A 66 11.82 9.01 -8.24
C ASN A 66 11.21 8.33 -7.01
N LEU A 67 11.21 9.04 -5.88
CA LEU A 67 10.51 8.65 -4.66
C LEU A 67 9.43 9.68 -4.34
N ILE A 68 8.18 9.21 -4.34
CA ILE A 68 7.00 10.03 -4.10
C ILE A 68 6.26 9.44 -2.90
N ILE A 69 5.87 10.29 -1.96
CA ILE A 69 5.15 9.90 -0.75
C ILE A 69 3.84 10.68 -0.68
N PHE A 70 2.72 9.98 -0.82
CA PHE A 70 1.41 10.43 -0.39
C PHE A 70 1.25 10.00 1.07
N VAL A 71 0.94 10.93 1.96
CA VAL A 71 0.75 10.64 3.39
C VAL A 71 -0.36 11.49 3.95
N ASP A 72 -1.33 10.82 4.56
CA ASP A 72 -2.36 11.38 5.43
C ASP A 72 -2.01 10.95 6.85
N ARG A 73 -1.73 11.89 7.76
CA ARG A 73 -1.22 11.56 9.10
C ARG A 73 -2.41 11.45 10.06
N TYR A 74 -2.13 11.34 11.36
CA TYR A 74 -3.19 11.31 12.36
C TYR A 74 -3.48 12.73 12.87
N GLY A 75 -4.62 13.29 12.51
CA GLY A 75 -4.90 14.69 12.82
C GLY A 75 -6.04 15.28 12.00
N GLU A 76 -6.01 16.60 11.85
CA GLU A 76 -6.83 17.35 10.91
C GLU A 76 -5.87 18.22 10.09
N ASP A 77 -6.13 18.35 8.79
CA ASP A 77 -5.35 19.13 7.83
C ASP A 77 -3.87 18.69 7.74
N ASP A 78 -3.60 17.38 7.83
CA ASP A 78 -2.24 16.82 7.89
C ASP A 78 -1.85 15.95 6.68
N PHE A 79 -2.65 16.03 5.61
CA PHE A 79 -2.39 15.38 4.34
C PHE A 79 -1.37 16.14 3.49
N HIS A 80 -0.40 15.40 2.95
CA HIS A 80 0.58 15.94 2.01
C HIS A 80 0.99 14.92 0.93
N ILE A 81 1.45 15.46 -0.20
CA ILE A 81 2.23 14.71 -1.19
C ILE A 81 3.62 15.32 -1.25
N TYR A 82 4.64 14.50 -1.08
CA TYR A 82 6.04 14.89 -1.14
C TYR A 82 6.77 14.19 -2.29
N TYR A 83 7.60 14.96 -3.00
CA TYR A 83 8.73 14.41 -3.73
C TYR A 83 9.97 14.46 -2.83
N ILE A 84 10.64 13.33 -2.64
CA ILE A 84 11.82 13.29 -1.75
C ILE A 84 13.06 13.70 -2.54
N GLY A 85 13.63 14.85 -2.20
CA GLY A 85 14.82 15.41 -2.84
C GLY A 85 16.05 14.51 -2.68
N LYS A 86 17.09 14.78 -3.48
CA LYS A 86 18.33 13.98 -3.51
C LYS A 86 19.05 13.84 -2.17
N LYS A 87 18.89 14.82 -1.28
CA LYS A 87 19.46 14.85 0.07
C LYS A 87 18.44 14.52 1.16
N GLY A 88 17.31 13.90 0.81
CA GLY A 88 16.25 13.53 1.75
C GLY A 88 15.27 14.64 2.12
N ALA A 89 15.40 15.83 1.52
CA ALA A 89 14.48 16.93 1.78
C ALA A 89 13.06 16.59 1.27
N PHE A 90 12.06 16.74 2.13
CA PHE A 90 10.65 16.67 1.75
C PHE A 90 10.28 17.92 0.95
N ILE A 91 9.99 17.75 -0.34
CA ILE A 91 9.50 18.83 -1.21
C ILE A 91 8.01 18.62 -1.39
N GLU A 92 7.22 19.44 -0.72
CA GLU A 92 5.76 19.36 -0.78
C GLU A 92 5.25 19.79 -2.16
N ILE A 93 4.37 18.97 -2.74
CA ILE A 93 3.77 19.21 -4.05
C ILE A 93 2.24 19.18 -4.04
N SER A 94 1.58 18.67 -2.98
CA SER A 94 0.11 18.58 -2.84
C SER A 94 -0.61 19.88 -3.19
N THR A 95 -0.26 20.98 -2.51
CA THR A 95 -0.92 22.28 -2.69
C THR A 95 -0.80 22.79 -4.12
N SER A 96 0.40 22.73 -4.72
CA SER A 96 0.62 23.17 -6.11
C SER A 96 -0.12 22.31 -7.15
N LEU A 97 -0.46 21.08 -6.77
CA LEU A 97 -1.23 20.15 -7.59
C LEU A 97 -2.74 20.23 -7.33
N GLY A 98 -3.19 21.14 -6.44
CA GLY A 98 -4.60 21.39 -6.15
C GLY A 98 -5.24 20.35 -5.22
N TRP A 99 -4.44 19.60 -4.47
CA TRP A 99 -4.98 18.71 -3.44
C TRP A 99 -5.42 19.52 -2.21
N PRO A 100 -6.48 19.09 -1.49
CA PRO A 100 -6.86 19.68 -0.21
C PRO A 100 -5.82 19.40 0.88
N SER A 101 -6.02 19.97 2.06
CA SER A 101 -5.21 19.73 3.27
C SER A 101 -5.58 18.46 4.02
N GLU A 102 -6.72 17.84 3.71
CA GLU A 102 -7.28 16.66 4.37
C GLU A 102 -7.93 15.73 3.34
N ILE A 103 -7.79 14.40 3.48
CA ILE A 103 -8.27 13.41 2.51
C ILE A 103 -8.85 12.16 3.22
N ASP A 104 -9.95 11.61 2.68
CA ASP A 104 -10.42 10.25 3.02
C ASP A 104 -9.62 9.22 2.22
N THR A 105 -8.58 8.63 2.83
CA THR A 105 -7.72 7.66 2.16
C THR A 105 -8.40 6.31 1.89
N GLY A 106 -9.56 6.06 2.51
CA GLY A 106 -10.41 4.92 2.21
C GLY A 106 -11.37 5.13 1.04
N ASP A 107 -11.41 6.32 0.43
CA ASP A 107 -12.04 6.55 -0.87
C ASP A 107 -11.11 6.06 -2.01
N PRO A 108 -11.51 5.04 -2.78
CA PRO A 108 -10.67 4.51 -3.87
C PRO A 108 -10.35 5.54 -4.96
N ASP A 109 -11.16 6.59 -5.10
CA ASP A 109 -10.91 7.64 -6.09
C ASP A 109 -9.65 8.45 -5.79
N ILE A 110 -9.25 8.53 -4.53
CA ILE A 110 -8.03 9.20 -4.10
C ILE A 110 -6.80 8.45 -4.63
N LEU A 111 -6.72 7.14 -4.39
CA LEU A 111 -5.64 6.28 -4.87
C LEU A 111 -5.55 6.33 -6.40
N LYS A 112 -6.71 6.27 -7.07
CA LYS A 112 -6.86 6.36 -8.53
C LYS A 112 -6.25 7.64 -9.10
N ILE A 113 -6.65 8.80 -8.56
CA ILE A 113 -6.19 10.12 -9.03
C ILE A 113 -4.71 10.30 -8.73
N PHE A 114 -4.27 9.94 -7.52
CA PHE A 114 -2.87 10.04 -7.11
C PHE A 114 -1.94 9.27 -8.07
N CYS A 115 -2.18 7.97 -8.28
CA CYS A 115 -1.31 7.15 -9.12
C CYS A 115 -1.26 7.67 -10.56
N ALA A 116 -2.42 7.95 -11.17
CA ALA A 116 -2.47 8.44 -12.54
C ALA A 116 -1.77 9.81 -12.70
N GLN A 117 -1.91 10.71 -11.71
CA GLN A 117 -1.26 12.01 -11.74
C GLN A 117 0.27 11.87 -11.56
N MET A 118 0.73 11.03 -10.63
CA MET A 118 2.15 10.84 -10.36
C MET A 118 2.89 10.15 -11.49
N MET A 119 2.31 9.10 -12.09
CA MET A 119 2.91 8.42 -13.25
C MET A 119 3.09 9.36 -14.44
N ARG A 120 2.20 10.34 -14.60
CA ARG A 120 2.31 11.36 -15.65
C ARG A 120 3.36 12.42 -15.34
N LEU A 121 3.46 12.87 -14.09
CA LEU A 121 4.40 13.93 -13.67
C LEU A 121 5.83 13.42 -13.50
N TYR A 122 5.99 12.14 -13.16
CA TYR A 122 7.26 11.48 -12.88
C TYR A 122 7.39 10.23 -13.75
N PRO A 123 7.55 10.38 -15.07
CA PRO A 123 7.60 9.25 -15.98
C PRO A 123 8.82 8.36 -15.68
N ALA A 124 8.59 7.06 -15.66
CA ALA A 124 9.62 6.05 -15.45
C ALA A 124 9.40 4.81 -16.32
N LYS A 125 10.46 4.01 -16.48
CA LYS A 125 10.41 2.71 -17.12
C LYS A 125 9.61 1.70 -16.31
N TYR A 126 9.70 1.75 -14.98
CA TYR A 126 8.94 0.89 -14.08
C TYR A 126 8.28 1.69 -12.95
N TYR A 127 7.11 1.22 -12.49
CA TYR A 127 6.36 1.82 -11.40
C TYR A 127 6.13 0.85 -10.25
N ALA A 128 6.47 1.28 -9.03
CA ALA A 128 6.09 0.56 -7.82
C ALA A 128 5.03 1.34 -7.04
N LEU A 129 3.97 0.66 -6.63
CA LEU A 129 2.95 1.18 -5.73
C LEU A 129 3.07 0.49 -4.38
N ILE A 130 3.26 1.27 -3.31
CA ILE A 130 3.45 0.76 -1.95
C ILE A 130 2.40 1.38 -1.03
N PRO A 131 1.20 0.77 -0.94
CA PRO A 131 0.20 1.14 0.04
C PRO A 131 0.67 0.73 1.44
N TYR A 132 0.61 1.67 2.37
CA TYR A 132 0.93 1.48 3.78
C TYR A 132 -0.29 1.88 4.61
N ALA A 133 -1.07 0.89 5.03
CA ALA A 133 -2.35 1.08 5.70
C ALA A 133 -2.53 0.06 6.83
N SER A 134 -3.56 0.26 7.64
CA SER A 134 -3.98 -0.58 8.76
C SER A 134 -4.51 -1.95 8.31
N GLY A 135 -3.66 -2.79 7.74
CA GLY A 135 -3.99 -4.16 7.32
C GLY A 135 -5.08 -4.29 6.26
N GLY A 136 -5.41 -5.53 5.95
CA GLY A 136 -6.49 -5.94 5.06
C GLY A 136 -7.22 -7.15 5.63
N THR A 137 -8.37 -7.48 5.06
CA THR A 137 -9.22 -8.60 5.50
C THR A 137 -9.31 -9.64 4.39
N GLY A 138 -8.15 -10.11 3.93
CA GLY A 138 -8.04 -11.03 2.80
C GLY A 138 -8.62 -10.43 1.52
N TRP A 139 -9.61 -11.12 0.97
CA TRP A 139 -10.25 -10.75 -0.28
C TRP A 139 -11.33 -9.65 -0.13
N GLN A 140 -11.79 -9.36 1.09
CA GLN A 140 -12.91 -8.43 1.29
C GLN A 140 -12.47 -6.96 1.20
N ARG A 141 -11.34 -6.63 1.84
CA ARG A 141 -10.78 -5.29 1.88
C ARG A 141 -9.28 -5.34 1.74
N PHE A 142 -8.78 -4.54 0.81
CA PHE A 142 -7.36 -4.35 0.59
C PHE A 142 -6.72 -3.46 1.67
N CYS A 143 -7.42 -2.40 2.07
CA CYS A 143 -7.07 -1.61 3.25
C CYS A 143 -8.31 -1.38 4.13
N LEU A 144 -8.09 -1.35 5.44
CA LEU A 144 -9.12 -0.92 6.38
C LEU A 144 -9.37 0.59 6.27
N PRO A 145 -10.57 1.04 6.67
CA PRO A 145 -10.88 2.46 6.77
C PRO A 145 -9.89 3.19 7.68
N ASP A 146 -9.58 4.43 7.32
CA ASP A 146 -9.01 5.43 8.24
C ASP A 146 -10.08 5.91 9.24
N ARG A 147 -9.74 6.92 10.04
CA ARG A 147 -10.63 7.47 11.07
C ARG A 147 -11.78 8.30 10.49
N HIS A 148 -11.82 8.56 9.18
CA HIS A 148 -12.82 9.44 8.58
C HIS A 148 -14.25 8.88 8.76
N PRO A 149 -15.23 9.66 9.25
CA PRO A 149 -16.52 9.14 9.73
C PRO A 149 -17.41 8.52 8.66
N LYS A 150 -17.08 8.69 7.37
CA LYS A 150 -17.83 8.14 6.24
C LYS A 150 -17.08 7.04 5.48
N THR A 151 -15.86 6.71 5.91
CA THR A 151 -15.01 5.81 5.15
C THR A 151 -15.38 4.34 5.36
N ARG A 152 -15.20 3.52 4.31
CA ARG A 152 -15.52 2.09 4.32
C ARG A 152 -14.33 1.18 4.03
N GLY A 153 -13.15 1.77 3.81
CA GLY A 153 -11.96 1.11 3.27
C GLY A 153 -12.12 0.69 1.81
N VAL A 154 -11.00 0.32 1.17
CA VAL A 154 -10.97 -0.07 -0.24
C VAL A 154 -11.26 -1.56 -0.36
N SER A 155 -12.38 -1.93 -1.01
CA SER A 155 -12.69 -3.33 -1.30
C SER A 155 -11.84 -3.84 -2.47
N LEU A 156 -11.78 -5.17 -2.65
CA LEU A 156 -11.06 -5.75 -3.77
C LEU A 156 -11.62 -5.31 -5.15
N PRO A 157 -12.95 -5.25 -5.38
CA PRO A 157 -13.50 -4.64 -6.59
C PRO A 157 -13.12 -3.16 -6.77
N ASP A 158 -13.12 -2.36 -5.69
CA ASP A 158 -12.70 -0.96 -5.79
C ASP A 158 -11.23 -0.84 -6.24
N LEU A 159 -10.36 -1.71 -5.70
CA LEU A 159 -8.96 -1.77 -6.08
C LEU A 159 -8.81 -2.18 -7.55
N SER A 160 -9.55 -3.20 -8.00
CA SER A 160 -9.56 -3.64 -9.40
C SER A 160 -9.92 -2.51 -10.35
N ASN A 161 -11.04 -1.82 -10.08
CA ASN A 161 -11.52 -0.68 -10.86
C ASN A 161 -10.50 0.48 -10.85
N THR A 162 -9.85 0.71 -9.72
CA THR A 162 -8.80 1.73 -9.57
C THR A 162 -7.60 1.41 -10.47
N LEU A 163 -7.12 0.17 -10.44
CA LEU A 163 -5.99 -0.27 -11.24
C LEU A 163 -6.32 -0.33 -12.73
N GLU A 164 -7.54 -0.72 -13.09
CA GLU A 164 -8.05 -0.65 -14.46
C GLU A 164 -8.01 0.79 -14.98
N PHE A 165 -8.52 1.74 -14.19
CA PHE A 165 -8.49 3.14 -14.57
C PHE A 165 -7.06 3.65 -14.77
N ILE A 166 -6.15 3.33 -13.85
CA ILE A 166 -4.74 3.71 -13.96
C ILE A 166 -4.14 3.14 -15.24
N PHE A 167 -4.38 1.85 -15.54
CA PHE A 167 -3.90 1.21 -16.75
C PHE A 167 -4.48 1.87 -18.00
N ASN A 168 -5.79 2.12 -18.06
CA ASN A 168 -6.43 2.76 -19.21
C ASN A 168 -5.95 4.20 -19.42
N ARG A 169 -5.58 4.91 -18.34
CA ARG A 169 -5.12 6.30 -18.41
C ARG A 169 -3.65 6.44 -18.77
N THR A 170 -2.81 5.50 -18.33
CA THR A 170 -1.35 5.56 -18.46
C THR A 170 -0.80 4.61 -19.53
N HIS A 171 -1.62 3.65 -19.97
CA HIS A 171 -1.22 2.51 -20.80
C HIS A 171 -0.06 1.70 -20.22
N HIS A 172 0.07 1.71 -18.89
CA HIS A 172 1.13 1.02 -18.15
C HIS A 172 0.53 0.31 -16.94
N LYS A 173 0.87 -0.97 -16.79
CA LYS A 173 0.61 -1.72 -15.55
C LYS A 173 1.46 -1.17 -14.41
N ILE A 174 1.03 -1.40 -13.18
CA ILE A 174 1.94 -1.27 -12.03
C ILE A 174 2.90 -2.45 -12.07
N ASP A 175 4.20 -2.19 -12.09
CA ASP A 175 5.19 -3.27 -12.21
C ASP A 175 5.36 -4.07 -10.93
N LEU A 176 5.31 -3.38 -9.79
CA LEU A 176 5.39 -3.99 -8.47
C LEU A 176 4.39 -3.33 -7.53
N MET A 177 3.53 -4.11 -6.89
CA MET A 177 2.61 -3.58 -5.89
C MET A 177 2.78 -4.32 -4.57
N PHE A 178 2.89 -3.59 -3.47
CA PHE A 178 2.87 -4.17 -2.14
C PHE A 178 1.44 -4.30 -1.64
N GLY A 179 1.22 -5.29 -0.79
CA GLY A 179 0.00 -5.44 0.00
C GLY A 179 0.22 -5.06 1.46
N SER A 180 -0.88 -4.65 2.10
CA SER A 180 -1.00 -4.54 3.55
C SER A 180 -0.98 -5.93 4.21
N CYS A 181 -1.00 -5.96 5.55
CA CYS A 181 -1.11 -7.20 6.32
C CYS A 181 -2.34 -8.03 5.92
N GLY A 182 -2.21 -9.36 5.83
CA GLY A 182 -3.38 -10.23 5.63
C GLY A 182 -4.00 -10.17 4.23
N THR A 183 -3.24 -9.73 3.21
CA THR A 183 -3.70 -9.62 1.82
C THR A 183 -3.09 -10.66 0.87
N GLY A 184 -2.25 -11.56 1.40
CA GLY A 184 -1.59 -12.65 0.67
C GLY A 184 -2.53 -13.80 0.33
N VAL A 185 -3.62 -13.49 -0.37
CA VAL A 185 -4.64 -14.44 -0.82
C VAL A 185 -4.68 -14.48 -2.35
N ILE A 186 -5.05 -15.62 -2.93
CA ILE A 186 -4.99 -15.81 -4.38
C ILE A 186 -6.06 -14.99 -5.11
N GLU A 187 -7.19 -14.72 -4.45
CA GLU A 187 -8.30 -13.91 -4.94
C GLU A 187 -7.85 -12.49 -5.28
N LEU A 188 -7.02 -11.88 -4.42
CA LEU A 188 -6.43 -10.58 -4.71
C LEU A 188 -5.54 -10.65 -5.94
N ALA A 189 -4.64 -11.64 -5.99
CA ALA A 189 -3.71 -11.79 -7.09
C ALA A 189 -4.42 -12.05 -8.43
N TYR A 190 -5.52 -12.80 -8.41
CA TYR A 190 -6.38 -13.04 -9.57
C TYR A 190 -7.03 -11.76 -10.06
N GLU A 191 -7.66 -11.01 -9.17
CA GLU A 191 -8.39 -9.80 -9.51
C GLU A 191 -7.48 -8.74 -10.15
N VAL A 192 -6.27 -8.55 -9.62
CA VAL A 192 -5.37 -7.47 -10.07
C VAL A 192 -4.38 -7.89 -11.15
N ALA A 193 -4.32 -9.18 -11.52
CA ALA A 193 -3.39 -9.70 -12.53
C ALA A 193 -3.41 -8.98 -13.89
N PRO A 194 -4.57 -8.49 -14.38
CA PRO A 194 -4.60 -7.71 -15.62
C PRO A 194 -3.80 -6.41 -15.53
N TYR A 195 -3.61 -5.84 -14.35
CA TYR A 195 -3.11 -4.47 -14.16
C TYR A 195 -1.81 -4.36 -13.36
N VAL A 196 -1.34 -5.47 -12.76
CA VAL A 196 -0.12 -5.52 -11.94
C VAL A 196 0.77 -6.66 -12.42
N ASN A 197 2.09 -6.48 -12.52
CA ASN A 197 3.04 -7.52 -12.95
C ASN A 197 3.53 -8.41 -11.77
N TYR A 198 3.87 -7.80 -10.65
CA TYR A 198 4.36 -8.49 -9.45
C TYR A 198 3.69 -7.95 -8.19
N LEU A 199 3.38 -8.85 -7.26
CA LEU A 199 2.79 -8.51 -5.96
C LEU A 199 3.71 -8.95 -4.83
N VAL A 200 3.91 -8.10 -3.82
CA VAL A 200 4.61 -8.42 -2.56
C VAL A 200 3.58 -8.42 -1.43
N LEU A 201 3.12 -9.59 -1.03
CA LEU A 201 1.99 -9.75 -0.11
C LEU A 201 2.40 -10.48 1.16
N THR A 202 1.53 -10.43 2.18
CA THR A 202 1.69 -11.13 3.46
C THR A 202 0.39 -11.87 3.74
N GLN A 203 0.46 -13.18 4.00
CA GLN A 203 -0.74 -13.97 4.28
C GLN A 203 -1.30 -13.65 5.67
N ASP A 204 -0.39 -13.44 6.63
CA ASP A 204 -0.70 -13.10 8.01
C ASP A 204 -0.42 -11.62 8.29
N CYS A 205 -0.64 -11.21 9.53
CA CYS A 205 -0.20 -9.90 9.99
C CYS A 205 1.30 -9.86 10.28
N LEU A 206 1.83 -8.64 10.35
CA LEU A 206 3.24 -8.37 10.60
C LEU A 206 3.50 -8.10 12.09
N SER A 207 4.73 -8.37 12.52
CA SER A 207 5.27 -7.83 13.76
C SER A 207 5.36 -6.29 13.70
N ARG A 208 5.55 -5.65 14.85
CA ARG A 208 5.69 -4.18 14.92
C ARG A 208 6.93 -3.69 14.17
N GLU A 209 8.05 -4.39 14.31
CA GLU A 209 9.31 -4.02 13.64
C GLU A 209 9.14 -4.07 12.11
N HIS A 210 8.46 -5.10 11.62
CA HIS A 210 8.21 -5.27 10.19
C HIS A 210 7.12 -4.36 9.61
N LEU A 211 6.38 -3.60 10.44
CA LEU A 211 5.54 -2.50 9.94
C LEU A 211 6.40 -1.34 9.38
N VAL A 212 7.67 -1.23 9.77
CA VAL A 212 8.57 -0.21 9.22
C VAL A 212 9.58 -0.84 8.27
N GLU A 213 10.35 -1.84 8.74
CA GLU A 213 11.51 -2.37 8.00
C GLU A 213 11.18 -2.90 6.60
N ARG A 214 10.09 -3.68 6.49
CA ARG A 214 9.62 -4.27 5.23
C ARG A 214 9.38 -3.22 4.15
N PHE A 215 8.95 -2.02 4.53
CA PHE A 215 8.44 -1.03 3.59
C PHE A 215 9.53 -0.13 3.00
N TYR A 216 10.73 -0.04 3.57
CA TYR A 216 11.78 0.85 3.03
C TYR A 216 13.02 0.11 2.49
N GLN A 217 13.39 -1.04 3.04
CA GLN A 217 14.67 -1.70 2.76
C GLN A 217 14.82 -2.10 1.28
N ALA A 218 13.78 -2.68 0.67
CA ALA A 218 13.83 -3.03 -0.75
C ALA A 218 13.87 -1.80 -1.66
N THR A 219 13.25 -0.69 -1.26
CA THR A 219 13.28 0.57 -1.99
C THR A 219 14.68 1.20 -1.93
N TRP A 220 15.39 1.08 -0.80
CA TRP A 220 16.78 1.47 -0.68
C TRP A 220 17.69 0.72 -1.68
N ASP A 221 17.49 -0.58 -1.84
CA ASP A 221 18.24 -1.39 -2.81
C ASP A 221 18.03 -0.92 -4.25
N VAL A 222 16.77 -0.67 -4.64
CA VAL A 222 16.44 -0.20 -5.99
C VAL A 222 16.95 1.21 -6.24
N ARG A 223 16.91 2.09 -5.24
CA ARG A 223 17.50 3.41 -5.38
C ARG A 223 19.01 3.32 -5.66
N ASN A 224 19.72 2.39 -5.03
CA ASN A 224 21.16 2.20 -5.22
C ASN A 224 21.52 1.39 -6.47
N ASN A 225 20.58 0.65 -7.03
CA ASN A 225 20.69 0.00 -8.33
C ASN A 225 19.36 0.12 -9.10
N SER A 226 19.16 1.25 -9.76
CA SER A 226 17.89 1.52 -10.46
C SER A 226 17.68 0.68 -11.72
N ASN A 227 18.66 -0.12 -12.13
CA ASN A 227 18.53 -1.04 -13.26
C ASN A 227 17.83 -2.35 -12.89
N LEU A 228 17.54 -2.60 -11.60
CA LEU A 228 16.84 -3.80 -11.16
C LEU A 228 15.48 -3.93 -11.87
N THR A 229 15.18 -5.15 -12.30
CA THR A 229 13.88 -5.52 -12.85
C THR A 229 12.80 -5.57 -11.76
N PRO A 230 11.51 -5.54 -12.13
CA PRO A 230 10.42 -5.71 -11.16
C PRO A 230 10.48 -7.02 -10.36
N GLU A 231 10.93 -8.11 -11.00
CA GLU A 231 11.11 -9.40 -10.31
C GLU A 231 12.22 -9.33 -9.26
N GLU A 232 13.35 -8.70 -9.60
CA GLU A 232 14.47 -8.52 -8.66
C GLU A 232 14.08 -7.60 -7.50
N PHE A 233 13.36 -6.51 -7.76
CA PHE A 233 12.83 -5.65 -6.70
C PHE A 233 11.90 -6.44 -5.77
N GLY A 234 10.92 -7.18 -6.32
CA GLY A 234 10.06 -8.04 -5.51
C GLY A 234 10.86 -9.03 -4.65
N LYS A 235 11.86 -9.70 -5.23
CA LYS A 235 12.74 -10.64 -4.50
C LYS A 235 13.49 -9.96 -3.35
N ARG A 236 13.97 -8.72 -3.52
CA ARG A 236 14.61 -7.97 -2.42
C ARG A 236 13.67 -7.79 -1.24
N ALA A 237 12.39 -7.49 -1.50
CA ALA A 237 11.40 -7.33 -0.43
C ALA A 237 11.20 -8.62 0.40
N VAL A 238 11.26 -9.79 -0.22
CA VAL A 238 11.20 -11.08 0.49
C VAL A 238 12.49 -11.39 1.24
N ILE A 239 13.65 -11.14 0.63
CA ILE A 239 14.96 -11.45 1.23
C ILE A 239 15.22 -10.61 2.48
N HIS A 240 14.74 -9.37 2.51
CA HIS A 240 14.87 -8.47 3.64
C HIS A 240 14.01 -8.88 4.84
N LEU A 241 12.87 -9.53 4.59
CA LEU A 241 12.05 -10.06 5.69
C LEU A 241 12.75 -11.25 6.33
N LYS A 242 13.16 -11.11 7.59
CA LYS A 242 13.66 -12.20 8.42
C LYS A 242 12.54 -12.63 9.36
N PRO A 243 11.86 -13.76 9.13
CA PRO A 243 10.68 -14.12 9.91
C PRO A 243 10.97 -14.13 11.40
N GLU A 244 10.13 -13.45 12.18
CA GLU A 244 10.26 -13.41 13.63
C GLU A 244 9.00 -13.85 14.35
N CYS A 245 9.20 -14.41 15.54
CA CYS A 245 8.11 -14.84 16.39
C CYS A 245 7.54 -13.63 17.13
N PHE A 246 6.25 -13.35 16.97
CA PHE A 246 5.59 -12.24 17.66
C PHE A 246 4.21 -12.64 18.22
N TYR A 247 3.71 -11.83 19.14
CA TYR A 247 2.36 -11.97 19.67
C TYR A 247 1.39 -11.03 18.96
N TYR A 248 0.37 -11.62 18.35
CA TYR A 248 -0.57 -10.90 17.50
C TYR A 248 -1.27 -9.73 18.19
N GLN A 249 -1.75 -9.89 19.44
CA GLN A 249 -2.45 -8.78 20.09
C GLN A 249 -1.53 -7.66 20.57
N GLU A 250 -0.27 -7.97 20.88
CA GLU A 250 0.72 -6.92 21.13
C GLU A 250 0.97 -6.16 19.83
N SER A 251 1.23 -6.84 18.71
CA SER A 251 1.50 -6.18 17.43
C SER A 251 0.33 -5.34 16.93
N TYR A 252 -0.87 -5.93 16.86
CA TYR A 252 -2.00 -5.34 16.17
C TYR A 252 -2.87 -4.43 17.06
N TYR A 253 -3.08 -4.81 18.33
CA TYR A 253 -3.97 -4.10 19.25
C TYR A 253 -3.24 -3.29 20.31
N ASN A 254 -1.91 -3.24 20.27
CA ASN A 254 -1.07 -2.63 21.30
C ASN A 254 -1.39 -3.13 22.73
N LYS A 255 -1.82 -4.40 22.87
CA LYS A 255 -2.19 -4.99 24.16
C LYS A 255 -1.02 -5.74 24.76
N THR A 256 -0.53 -5.31 25.93
CA THR A 256 0.54 -6.03 26.65
C THR A 256 0.07 -7.38 27.17
N LEU A 257 0.85 -8.44 26.92
CA LEU A 257 0.63 -9.74 27.53
C LEU A 257 0.75 -9.65 29.06
N PRO A 258 -0.15 -10.31 29.84
CA PRO A 258 0.02 -10.48 31.27
C PRO A 258 1.39 -11.07 31.61
N ASN A 259 2.02 -10.60 32.70
CA ASN A 259 3.37 -11.01 33.09
C ASN A 259 3.53 -12.53 33.24
N TRP A 260 2.50 -13.25 33.70
CA TRP A 260 2.54 -14.70 33.84
C TRP A 260 2.63 -15.43 32.50
N ILE A 261 2.02 -14.89 31.42
CA ILE A 261 2.15 -15.44 30.07
C ILE A 261 3.57 -15.24 29.53
N LYS A 262 4.17 -14.07 29.80
CA LYS A 262 5.57 -13.78 29.42
C LYS A 262 6.55 -14.74 30.11
N ILE A 263 6.31 -15.10 31.37
CA ILE A 263 7.09 -16.10 32.10
C ILE A 263 6.98 -17.48 31.42
N LEU A 264 5.76 -17.89 31.04
CA LEU A 264 5.54 -19.15 30.34
C LEU A 264 6.21 -19.16 28.94
N ASN A 265 6.23 -18.03 28.23
CA ASN A 265 6.91 -17.89 26.91
C ASN A 265 8.43 -18.12 27.00
N ASN A 266 9.02 -17.86 28.16
CA ASN A 266 10.44 -18.13 28.43
C ASN A 266 10.70 -19.54 28.97
N SER A 267 9.65 -20.35 29.18
CA SER A 267 9.80 -21.75 29.58
C SER A 267 10.26 -22.64 28.43
N THR A 268 10.73 -23.84 28.76
CA THR A 268 11.13 -24.87 27.78
C THR A 268 9.98 -25.38 26.91
N PHE A 269 8.72 -25.06 27.25
CA PHE A 269 7.52 -25.51 26.54
C PHE A 269 6.75 -24.34 25.91
N LYS A 270 7.41 -23.61 25.00
CA LYS A 270 6.89 -22.38 24.36
C LYS A 270 5.51 -22.51 23.71
N GLY A 271 5.09 -23.73 23.32
CA GLY A 271 3.83 -23.99 22.61
C GLY A 271 2.60 -24.28 23.49
N LEU A 272 2.72 -24.30 24.83
CA LEU A 272 1.61 -24.74 25.69
C LEU A 272 0.59 -23.65 26.06
N HIS A 273 0.89 -22.37 25.83
CA HIS A 273 0.17 -21.28 26.51
C HIS A 273 -0.06 -20.02 25.67
N THR A 274 0.50 -19.88 24.46
CA THR A 274 0.26 -18.72 23.60
C THR A 274 0.32 -19.10 22.13
N VAL A 275 -0.63 -18.61 21.33
CA VAL A 275 -0.57 -18.70 19.87
C VAL A 275 0.50 -17.72 19.39
N LEU A 276 1.63 -18.26 18.95
CA LEU A 276 2.75 -17.52 18.39
C LEU A 276 2.57 -17.41 16.88
N PHE A 277 2.82 -16.22 16.33
CA PHE A 277 2.78 -15.97 14.89
C PHE A 277 4.20 -15.78 14.37
N TYR A 278 4.43 -16.25 13.15
CA TYR A 278 5.60 -15.89 12.35
C TYR A 278 5.09 -15.11 11.15
N ASP A 279 5.67 -13.95 10.90
CA ASP A 279 5.35 -13.22 9.69
C ASP A 279 5.89 -13.93 8.45
N SER A 280 5.19 -13.66 7.36
CA SER A 280 5.51 -14.22 6.06
C SER A 280 5.31 -13.17 5.00
N THR A 281 6.17 -13.18 3.97
CA THR A 281 5.91 -12.40 2.76
C THR A 281 6.29 -13.22 1.54
N ALA A 282 5.53 -13.03 0.47
CA ALA A 282 5.72 -13.75 -0.78
C ALA A 282 5.66 -12.77 -1.95
N VAL A 283 6.38 -13.12 -3.02
CA VAL A 283 6.28 -12.44 -4.31
C VAL A 283 5.48 -13.31 -5.27
N ILE A 284 4.44 -12.74 -5.87
CA ILE A 284 3.60 -13.41 -6.86
C ILE A 284 3.84 -12.77 -8.22
N ASN A 285 4.22 -13.58 -9.21
CA ASN A 285 4.24 -13.17 -10.62
C ASN A 285 2.84 -13.40 -11.22
N THR A 286 2.14 -12.31 -11.53
CA THR A 286 0.73 -12.37 -11.94
C THR A 286 0.51 -13.02 -13.30
N SER A 287 1.52 -13.02 -14.18
CA SER A 287 1.44 -13.69 -15.50
C SER A 287 1.16 -15.19 -15.40
N ARG A 288 1.40 -15.79 -14.22
CA ARG A 288 1.18 -17.22 -13.96
C ARG A 288 -0.18 -17.52 -13.32
N VAL A 289 -0.93 -16.50 -12.88
CA VAL A 289 -2.15 -16.68 -12.09
C VAL A 289 -3.25 -17.37 -12.90
N ASN A 290 -3.51 -16.96 -14.14
CA ASN A 290 -4.53 -17.63 -14.99
C ASN A 290 -4.22 -19.11 -15.24
N LYS A 291 -2.94 -19.49 -15.32
CA LYS A 291 -2.53 -20.89 -15.44
C LYS A 291 -2.84 -21.68 -14.16
N LEU A 292 -2.65 -21.07 -13.00
CA LEU A 292 -3.00 -21.68 -11.72
C LEU A 292 -4.52 -21.87 -11.60
N VAL A 293 -5.31 -20.85 -11.94
CA VAL A 293 -6.78 -20.92 -11.94
C VAL A 293 -7.29 -22.07 -12.80
N SER A 294 -6.82 -22.16 -14.06
CA SER A 294 -7.18 -23.26 -14.96
C SER A 294 -6.84 -24.64 -14.38
N LYS A 295 -5.76 -24.76 -13.60
CA LYS A 295 -5.39 -26.02 -12.93
C LYS A 295 -6.27 -26.34 -11.73
N ILE A 296 -6.67 -25.32 -10.97
CA ILE A 296 -7.62 -25.47 -9.87
C ILE A 296 -8.99 -25.91 -10.42
N ASP A 297 -9.46 -25.30 -11.51
CA ASP A 297 -10.73 -25.68 -12.15
C ASP A 297 -10.69 -27.14 -12.62
N GLN A 298 -9.61 -27.55 -13.30
CA GLN A 298 -9.43 -28.95 -13.73
C GLN A 298 -9.48 -29.93 -12.55
N LEU A 299 -8.82 -29.59 -11.45
CA LEU A 299 -8.84 -30.41 -10.24
C LEU A 299 -10.24 -30.46 -9.63
N ALA A 300 -10.95 -29.34 -9.59
CA ALA A 300 -12.32 -29.28 -9.06
C ALA A 300 -13.28 -30.15 -9.89
N TYR A 301 -13.24 -30.06 -11.22
CA TYR A 301 -14.02 -30.94 -12.10
C TYR A 301 -13.69 -32.40 -11.88
N TYR A 302 -12.40 -32.74 -11.83
CA TYR A 302 -11.98 -34.12 -11.56
C TYR A 302 -12.54 -34.64 -10.23
N LEU A 303 -12.48 -33.86 -9.15
CA LEU A 303 -12.99 -34.27 -7.85
C LEU A 303 -14.52 -34.42 -7.87
N LEU A 304 -15.25 -33.53 -8.54
CA LEU A 304 -16.71 -33.61 -8.65
C LEU A 304 -17.18 -34.83 -9.45
N ASP A 305 -16.43 -35.25 -10.47
CA ASP A 305 -16.76 -36.44 -11.28
C ASP A 305 -16.48 -37.76 -10.56
N HIS A 306 -15.74 -37.75 -9.45
CA HIS A 306 -15.29 -38.93 -8.70
C HIS A 306 -15.82 -39.01 -7.26
N ILE A 307 -16.84 -38.20 -6.93
CA ILE A 307 -17.65 -38.27 -5.69
C ILE A 307 -18.99 -38.92 -6.02
#